data_AF-A0A7Y2GXP3-F1
#
_entry.id   AF-A0A7Y2GXP3-F1
#
_cell.length_a   1.000
_cell.length_b   1.000
_cell.length_c   1.000
_cell.angle_alpha   90.00
_cell.angle_beta   90.00
_cell.angle_gamma   90.00
#
_symmetry.space_group_name_H-M   'P 1'
#
loop_
_entity.id
_entity.type
_entity.pdbx_description
1 polymer ?
#
loop_
_entity_poly.entity_id
_entity_poly.type
_entity_poly.pdbx_seq_one_letter_code
_entity_poly.pdbx_strand_id
1 'polypeptide(L)'
;MCGLLQVGGSGVAYIDNSFGFVFQTTNHTYIGGHTWTHEIGHNHEATHNPAAGGVAPYRGWGEPTTGCFRTIMAYPSACGTGPCPRHNVLSDDIDTWTCSSTTYATGDSVHRNADRHNLSTSTIVAHYTVLNNSTYQTDYEIKDDQYVSHVANNNVGYYSTTNKFRLYSGASGEFRASNKVTLGRGFWARSGSSFKAHLHSCTALRPTVKSETIENNTYTKTDHLLDQFAVTIHPNPTSSSTVISLISEEETTSVTIDIYDLRGVFVSRIVDINKLSAGTNNFELEVNDLPDGIYYIKIASQRYASTKKLIVSK
;
A
#
# COMPACT_ATOMS: atom_id res chain seq x y z
N MET A 1 0.91 7.59 11.57
CA MET A 1 0.93 6.21 12.08
C MET A 1 1.65 5.29 11.10
N CYS A 2 2.82 4.83 11.50
CA CYS A 2 3.51 3.72 10.85
C CYS A 2 2.75 2.42 11.17
N GLY A 3 2.49 1.60 10.15
CA GLY A 3 1.93 0.27 10.36
C GLY A 3 2.95 -0.60 11.10
N LEU A 4 2.52 -1.26 12.18
CA LEU A 4 3.38 -2.21 12.87
C LEU A 4 3.29 -3.57 12.15
N LEU A 5 4.38 -3.97 11.50
CA LEU A 5 4.56 -5.33 11.00
C LEU A 5 4.97 -6.21 12.18
N GLN A 6 4.04 -6.97 12.76
CA GLN A 6 4.38 -7.94 13.80
C GLN A 6 4.74 -9.30 13.17
N VAL A 7 5.52 -10.09 13.92
CA VAL A 7 6.04 -11.40 13.51
C VAL A 7 4.92 -12.45 13.33
N GLY A 8 3.75 -12.25 13.95
CA GLY A 8 2.60 -13.18 13.87
C GLY A 8 1.31 -12.61 13.29
N GLY A 9 1.28 -11.33 12.87
CA GLY A 9 0.08 -10.67 12.36
C GLY A 9 0.33 -9.20 12.01
N SER A 10 -0.66 -8.51 11.46
CA SER A 10 -0.57 -7.07 11.15
C SER A 10 -1.94 -6.34 11.19
N GLY A 11 -1.90 -5.00 11.31
CA GLY A 11 -3.02 -4.03 11.39
C GLY A 11 -2.62 -2.88 12.34
N VAL A 12 -3.01 -1.60 12.28
CA VAL A 12 -3.85 -0.69 11.47
C VAL A 12 -2.97 0.54 11.10
N ALA A 13 -3.29 1.34 10.06
CA ALA A 13 -2.62 2.64 9.81
C ALA A 13 -3.55 3.81 9.43
N TYR A 14 -3.36 4.97 10.09
CA TYR A 14 -3.84 6.32 9.73
C TYR A 14 -2.68 7.34 9.82
N ILE A 15 -2.37 8.17 8.83
CA ILE A 15 -1.56 9.38 9.10
C ILE A 15 -2.32 10.59 8.60
N ASP A 16 -2.62 11.51 9.49
CA ASP A 16 -3.17 12.79 9.11
C ASP A 16 -2.78 13.92 10.08
N ASN A 17 -2.62 15.13 9.54
CA ASN A 17 -2.72 16.39 10.29
C ASN A 17 -3.75 17.38 9.69
N SER A 18 -4.43 17.04 8.58
CA SER A 18 -5.58 17.75 8.01
C SER A 18 -6.41 16.85 7.07
N PHE A 19 -7.55 16.38 7.58
CA PHE A 19 -8.38 15.32 7.03
C PHE A 19 -8.83 15.56 5.59
N GLY A 20 -8.52 14.60 4.71
CA GLY A 20 -9.08 14.53 3.36
C GLY A 20 -9.17 13.12 2.78
N PHE A 21 -8.18 12.25 2.98
CA PHE A 21 -8.11 11.03 2.18
C PHE A 21 -7.48 9.88 2.95
N VAL A 22 -8.30 8.97 3.49
CA VAL A 22 -7.83 7.75 4.16
C VAL A 22 -8.53 6.52 3.56
N PHE A 23 -7.78 5.44 3.37
CA PHE A 23 -8.28 4.14 2.91
C PHE A 23 -8.66 3.23 4.07
N GLN A 24 -9.46 2.20 3.77
CA GLN A 24 -10.09 1.32 4.75
C GLN A 24 -9.06 0.60 5.63
N THR A 25 -9.10 0.95 6.91
CA THR A 25 -8.54 0.13 7.98
C THR A 25 -9.65 -0.76 8.53
N THR A 26 -9.32 -2.03 8.73
CA THR A 26 -10.17 -2.93 9.51
C THR A 26 -10.37 -2.35 10.92
N ASN A 27 -11.52 -2.58 11.57
CA ASN A 27 -11.69 -2.27 12.99
C ASN A 27 -11.00 -3.30 13.91
N HIS A 28 -10.33 -4.29 13.32
CA HIS A 28 -9.53 -5.27 14.05
C HIS A 28 -8.13 -4.72 14.30
N THR A 29 -7.73 -4.69 15.57
CA THR A 29 -6.39 -4.28 16.03
C THR A 29 -5.30 -5.31 15.70
N TYR A 30 -5.69 -6.53 15.33
CA TYR A 30 -4.82 -7.62 14.94
C TYR A 30 -5.53 -8.51 13.93
N ILE A 31 -4.94 -8.66 12.75
CA ILE A 31 -5.32 -9.71 11.78
C ILE A 31 -4.12 -10.65 11.63
N GLY A 32 -4.34 -11.92 11.93
CA GLY A 32 -3.31 -12.95 11.80
C GLY A 32 -2.95 -13.25 10.33
N GLY A 33 -1.93 -14.07 10.13
CA GLY A 33 -1.51 -14.48 8.79
C GLY A 33 -0.98 -13.37 7.88
N HIS A 34 -0.62 -12.20 8.45
CA HIS A 34 -0.12 -11.03 7.72
C HIS A 34 -1.10 -10.44 6.69
N THR A 35 -2.40 -10.65 6.86
CA THR A 35 -3.42 -10.22 5.89
C THR A 35 -3.38 -8.72 5.64
N TRP A 36 -3.15 -7.88 6.66
CA TRP A 36 -3.13 -6.43 6.43
C TRP A 36 -2.04 -5.99 5.43
N THR A 37 -0.83 -6.50 5.62
CA THR A 37 0.30 -6.16 4.77
C THR A 37 0.14 -6.75 3.37
N HIS A 38 -0.52 -7.90 3.26
CA HIS A 38 -0.92 -8.50 1.98
C HIS A 38 -1.88 -7.59 1.19
N GLU A 39 -2.96 -7.12 1.84
CA GLU A 39 -3.94 -6.24 1.17
C GLU A 39 -3.36 -4.85 0.85
N ILE A 40 -2.48 -4.30 1.71
CA ILE A 40 -1.72 -3.09 1.37
C ILE A 40 -0.87 -3.33 0.12
N GLY A 41 -0.25 -4.51 -0.01
CA GLY A 41 0.48 -4.90 -1.20
C GLY A 41 -0.36 -4.67 -2.46
N HIS A 42 -1.60 -5.18 -2.49
CA HIS A 42 -2.51 -4.95 -3.63
C HIS A 42 -2.86 -3.49 -3.87
N ASN A 43 -3.08 -2.69 -2.81
CA ASN A 43 -3.29 -1.25 -2.96
C ASN A 43 -2.08 -0.54 -3.55
N HIS A 44 -0.88 -1.05 -3.28
CA HIS A 44 0.35 -0.57 -3.87
C HIS A 44 0.63 -1.21 -5.23
N GLU A 45 -0.31 -1.95 -5.83
CA GLU A 45 -0.17 -2.70 -7.09
C GLU A 45 0.84 -3.86 -7.05
N ALA A 46 1.20 -4.34 -5.86
CA ALA A 46 1.91 -5.61 -5.73
C ALA A 46 1.01 -6.78 -6.17
N THR A 47 1.57 -7.71 -6.92
CA THR A 47 0.83 -8.86 -7.44
C THR A 47 1.34 -10.18 -6.84
N HIS A 48 0.51 -11.21 -6.91
CA HIS A 48 0.91 -12.55 -6.54
C HIS A 48 1.93 -13.16 -7.52
N ASN A 49 2.63 -14.22 -7.11
CA ASN A 49 3.30 -15.09 -8.08
C ASN A 49 2.23 -15.70 -9.02
N PRO A 50 2.44 -15.70 -10.34
CA PRO A 50 1.47 -16.23 -11.27
C PRO A 50 1.45 -17.75 -11.15
N ALA A 51 0.27 -18.34 -11.00
CA ALA A 51 0.11 -19.79 -11.06
C ALA A 51 0.30 -20.36 -12.49
N ALA A 52 0.32 -19.50 -13.52
CA ALA A 52 0.52 -19.89 -14.91
C ALA A 52 0.90 -18.67 -15.79
N GLY A 53 2.20 -18.40 -15.97
CA GLY A 53 2.71 -17.70 -17.17
C GLY A 53 2.45 -16.19 -17.31
N GLY A 54 2.19 -15.45 -16.24
CA GLY A 54 2.16 -13.98 -16.31
C GLY A 54 3.57 -13.37 -16.35
N VAL A 55 3.78 -12.32 -17.16
CA VAL A 55 5.07 -11.57 -17.28
C VAL A 55 5.09 -10.16 -16.66
N ALA A 56 3.97 -9.66 -16.13
CA ALA A 56 3.93 -8.43 -15.32
C ALA A 56 5.03 -8.39 -14.22
N PRO A 57 5.73 -7.26 -14.03
CA PRO A 57 6.71 -7.09 -12.96
C PRO A 57 6.04 -7.01 -11.58
N TYR A 58 6.84 -7.09 -10.50
CA TYR A 58 6.42 -6.93 -9.11
C TYR A 58 5.49 -8.05 -8.62
N ARG A 59 6.07 -9.23 -8.43
CA ARG A 59 5.38 -10.45 -8.02
C ARG A 59 5.88 -10.99 -6.68
N GLY A 60 5.01 -11.65 -5.94
CA GLY A 60 5.41 -12.43 -4.76
C GLY A 60 6.39 -13.56 -5.13
N TRP A 61 7.20 -14.02 -4.19
CA TRP A 61 8.24 -15.03 -4.38
C TRP A 61 8.11 -16.15 -3.34
N GLY A 62 8.60 -17.34 -3.66
CA GLY A 62 8.82 -18.40 -2.69
C GLY A 62 10.01 -19.23 -3.14
N GLU A 63 10.72 -19.84 -2.19
CA GLU A 63 11.89 -20.68 -2.49
C GLU A 63 11.42 -22.05 -3.00
N PRO A 64 11.53 -22.36 -4.31
CA PRO A 64 10.92 -23.56 -4.87
C PRO A 64 11.77 -24.81 -4.64
N THR A 65 13.06 -24.67 -4.34
CA THR A 65 14.00 -25.80 -4.23
C THR A 65 13.82 -26.52 -2.90
N THR A 66 13.69 -25.76 -1.82
CA THR A 66 13.55 -26.31 -0.47
C THR A 66 12.14 -26.17 0.08
N GLY A 67 11.31 -25.31 -0.53
CA GLY A 67 9.98 -24.99 0.00
C GLY A 67 10.04 -24.41 1.40
N CYS A 68 11.10 -23.66 1.74
CA CYS A 68 11.32 -23.25 3.12
C CYS A 68 10.58 -21.97 3.52
N PHE A 69 10.32 -21.06 2.57
CA PHE A 69 9.58 -19.83 2.83
C PHE A 69 8.90 -19.29 1.57
N ARG A 70 7.89 -18.44 1.79
CA ARG A 70 7.35 -17.57 0.75
C ARG A 70 7.05 -16.17 1.29
N THR A 71 7.18 -15.19 0.41
CA THR A 71 6.91 -13.79 0.69
C THR A 71 5.41 -13.55 0.79
N ILE A 72 5.05 -12.37 1.30
CA ILE A 72 3.68 -12.11 1.75
C ILE A 72 2.64 -12.13 0.64
N MET A 73 3.02 -11.75 -0.58
CA MET A 73 2.16 -11.78 -1.76
C MET A 73 2.20 -13.12 -2.48
N ALA A 74 2.96 -14.10 -2.02
CA ALA A 74 3.08 -15.37 -2.73
C ALA A 74 2.01 -16.40 -2.32
N TYR A 75 1.40 -17.03 -3.33
CA TYR A 75 0.63 -18.24 -3.20
C TYR A 75 1.50 -19.42 -2.70
N PRO A 76 0.89 -20.44 -2.08
CA PRO A 76 1.63 -21.62 -1.61
C PRO A 76 2.35 -22.36 -2.74
N SER A 77 1.88 -22.24 -3.98
CA SER A 77 2.50 -22.83 -5.16
C SER A 77 3.88 -22.25 -5.50
N ALA A 78 4.25 -21.10 -4.94
CA ALA A 78 5.58 -20.51 -5.13
C ALA A 78 6.69 -21.39 -4.54
N CYS A 79 6.35 -22.25 -3.57
CA CYS A 79 7.30 -23.06 -2.83
C CYS A 79 7.65 -24.40 -3.54
N GLY A 80 7.31 -24.57 -4.82
CA GLY A 80 7.56 -25.80 -5.56
C GLY A 80 6.52 -26.89 -5.27
N THR A 81 6.94 -28.01 -4.67
CA THR A 81 6.14 -29.25 -4.58
C THR A 81 5.14 -29.31 -3.40
N GLY A 82 5.16 -28.34 -2.49
CA GLY A 82 4.25 -28.31 -1.33
C GLY A 82 4.10 -26.93 -0.70
N PRO A 83 3.08 -26.71 0.16
CA PRO A 83 2.88 -25.42 0.80
C PRO A 83 3.99 -25.13 1.81
N CYS A 84 4.49 -23.90 1.81
CA CYS A 84 5.48 -23.44 2.78
C CYS A 84 4.98 -22.27 3.65
N PRO A 85 5.64 -22.02 4.80
CA PRO A 85 5.33 -20.89 5.67
C PRO A 85 5.39 -19.55 4.92
N ARG A 86 4.36 -18.72 5.12
CA ARG A 86 4.31 -17.35 4.60
C ARG A 86 4.91 -16.43 5.65
N HIS A 87 5.83 -15.56 5.23
CA HIS A 87 6.50 -14.61 6.11
C HIS A 87 6.15 -13.17 5.74
N ASN A 88 6.28 -12.29 6.74
CA ASN A 88 5.98 -10.87 6.63
C ASN A 88 7.09 -10.08 5.92
N VAL A 89 7.39 -10.49 4.68
CA VAL A 89 8.44 -9.92 3.85
C VAL A 89 7.88 -9.73 2.44
N LEU A 90 8.15 -8.58 1.81
CA LEU A 90 7.87 -8.38 0.39
C LEU A 90 9.02 -8.99 -0.42
N SER A 91 8.74 -9.44 -1.64
CA SER A 91 9.80 -9.93 -2.51
C SER A 91 10.70 -8.80 -2.99
N ASP A 92 12.00 -9.06 -3.04
CA ASP A 92 13.03 -8.15 -3.56
C ASP A 92 14.23 -8.96 -4.10
N ASP A 93 14.93 -8.42 -5.10
CA ASP A 93 16.12 -9.07 -5.69
C ASP A 93 17.40 -8.85 -4.90
N ILE A 94 17.38 -7.91 -3.94
CA ILE A 94 18.50 -7.63 -3.03
C ILE A 94 18.30 -8.19 -1.62
N ASP A 95 17.06 -8.41 -1.19
CA ASP A 95 16.77 -8.91 0.17
C ASP A 95 16.87 -10.43 0.25
N THR A 96 17.21 -10.91 1.45
CA THR A 96 17.40 -12.33 1.70
C THR A 96 16.63 -12.83 2.92
N TRP A 97 16.33 -14.13 2.91
CA TRP A 97 15.68 -14.84 4.01
C TRP A 97 16.48 -16.09 4.37
N THR A 98 16.76 -16.26 5.66
CA THR A 98 17.51 -17.42 6.15
C THR A 98 16.57 -18.53 6.58
N CYS A 99 16.67 -19.66 5.89
CA CYS A 99 16.02 -20.91 6.26
C CYS A 99 17.01 -21.80 7.00
N SER A 100 16.81 -21.97 8.31
CA SER A 100 17.77 -22.65 9.19
C SER A 100 19.16 -22.03 9.13
N SER A 101 20.10 -22.61 8.38
CA SER A 101 21.48 -22.12 8.22
C SER A 101 21.80 -21.60 6.81
N THR A 102 20.84 -21.64 5.89
CA THR A 102 21.05 -21.28 4.49
C THR A 102 20.24 -20.04 4.15
N THR A 103 20.88 -19.08 3.50
CA THR A 103 20.27 -17.82 3.09
C THR A 103 19.88 -17.86 1.63
N TYR A 104 18.66 -17.45 1.33
CA TYR A 104 18.05 -17.44 0.01
C TYR A 104 17.61 -16.01 -0.35
N ALA A 105 17.66 -15.66 -1.64
CA ALA A 105 17.07 -14.41 -2.11
C ALA A 105 15.55 -14.44 -1.92
N THR A 106 14.96 -13.28 -1.59
CA THR A 106 13.51 -13.11 -1.45
C THR A 106 12.82 -12.75 -2.75
N GLY A 107 13.53 -12.78 -3.87
CA GLY A 107 13.04 -12.40 -5.18
C GLY A 107 14.13 -12.42 -6.24
N ASP A 108 13.77 -11.96 -7.42
CA ASP A 108 14.63 -11.78 -8.60
C ASP A 108 14.17 -10.54 -9.36
N SER A 109 14.69 -10.31 -10.58
CA SER A 109 14.41 -9.11 -11.37
C SER A 109 12.92 -8.84 -11.69
N VAL A 110 12.04 -9.83 -11.55
CA VAL A 110 10.58 -9.64 -11.73
C VAL A 110 9.81 -9.83 -10.42
N HIS A 111 10.39 -10.49 -9.43
CA HIS A 111 9.80 -10.70 -8.12
C HIS A 111 10.25 -9.63 -7.11
N ARG A 112 9.81 -8.38 -7.32
CA ARG A 112 10.22 -7.22 -6.50
C ARG A 112 9.05 -6.42 -5.95
N ASN A 113 8.16 -7.04 -5.17
CA ASN A 113 7.07 -6.29 -4.55
C ASN A 113 7.53 -5.14 -3.66
N ALA A 114 8.74 -5.20 -3.10
CA ALA A 114 9.34 -4.12 -2.32
C ALA A 114 9.48 -2.83 -3.14
N ASP A 115 10.00 -2.91 -4.38
CA ASP A 115 10.08 -1.77 -5.30
C ASP A 115 8.73 -1.10 -5.49
N ARG A 116 7.71 -1.91 -5.80
CA ARG A 116 6.37 -1.42 -6.08
C ARG A 116 5.71 -0.82 -4.85
N HIS A 117 5.96 -1.38 -3.68
CA HIS A 117 5.55 -0.83 -2.41
C HIS A 117 6.21 0.53 -2.17
N ASN A 118 7.52 0.65 -2.40
CA ASN A 118 8.29 1.88 -2.25
C ASN A 118 7.86 2.98 -3.23
N LEU A 119 7.63 2.62 -4.50
CA LEU A 119 7.13 3.52 -5.54
C LEU A 119 5.71 4.02 -5.24
N SER A 120 4.92 3.24 -4.51
CA SER A 120 3.52 3.59 -4.19
C SER A 120 3.36 4.27 -2.83
N THR A 121 4.45 4.55 -2.11
CA THR A 121 4.40 5.19 -0.78
C THR A 121 3.76 6.58 -0.81
N SER A 122 3.74 7.26 -1.96
CA SER A 122 3.16 8.58 -2.16
C SER A 122 1.80 8.59 -2.90
N THR A 123 1.33 7.46 -3.46
CA THR A 123 0.22 7.45 -4.42
C THR A 123 -1.18 7.22 -3.84
N ILE A 124 -1.35 7.05 -2.53
CA ILE A 124 -2.71 6.99 -1.95
C ILE A 124 -3.23 8.41 -1.71
N VAL A 125 -3.56 9.09 -2.81
CA VAL A 125 -4.35 10.32 -2.81
C VAL A 125 -5.76 9.96 -3.28
N ALA A 126 -6.77 10.23 -2.46
CA ALA A 126 -8.18 10.13 -2.81
C ALA A 126 -8.71 8.75 -3.26
N HIS A 127 -8.50 7.70 -2.47
CA HIS A 127 -9.26 6.44 -2.66
C HIS A 127 -10.70 6.59 -2.16
N TYR A 128 -11.62 6.95 -3.06
CA TYR A 128 -13.06 6.88 -2.82
C TYR A 128 -13.67 5.76 -3.65
N THR A 129 -13.97 4.63 -3.02
CA THR A 129 -14.80 3.60 -3.65
C THR A 129 -16.17 3.59 -3.00
N VAL A 130 -17.16 4.20 -3.66
CA VAL A 130 -18.57 3.97 -3.32
C VAL A 130 -19.03 2.77 -4.13
N LEU A 131 -18.75 1.57 -3.63
CA LEU A 131 -19.28 0.35 -4.22
C LEU A 131 -20.77 0.25 -3.91
N ASN A 132 -21.61 0.77 -4.80
CA ASN A 132 -23.07 0.64 -4.65
C ASN A 132 -23.50 -0.83 -4.57
N ASN A 133 -22.88 -1.69 -5.36
CA ASN A 133 -23.02 -3.12 -5.25
C ASN A 133 -21.64 -3.77 -5.29
N SER A 134 -21.44 -4.84 -4.53
CA SER A 134 -20.25 -5.69 -4.64
C SER A 134 -20.67 -7.13 -4.90
N THR A 135 -19.84 -7.87 -5.64
CA THR A 135 -20.08 -9.30 -5.90
C THR A 135 -18.81 -10.08 -5.70
N TYR A 136 -18.92 -11.25 -5.07
CA TYR A 136 -17.85 -12.24 -5.06
C TYR A 136 -18.15 -13.33 -6.09
N GLN A 137 -17.13 -13.72 -6.87
CA GLN A 137 -17.30 -14.50 -8.11
C GLN A 137 -16.41 -15.75 -8.19
N THR A 138 -15.49 -15.96 -7.24
CA THR A 138 -14.53 -17.07 -7.22
C THR A 138 -14.75 -17.99 -6.01
N ASP A 139 -14.06 -19.13 -5.98
CA ASP A 139 -13.97 -19.98 -4.80
C ASP A 139 -13.09 -19.27 -3.75
N TYR A 140 -13.57 -19.16 -2.50
CA TYR A 140 -12.84 -18.53 -1.39
C TYR A 140 -12.58 -19.56 -0.30
N GLU A 141 -11.32 -19.86 -0.02
CA GLU A 141 -10.94 -20.73 1.11
C GLU A 141 -10.19 -19.91 2.16
N ILE A 142 -10.94 -19.44 3.16
CA ILE A 142 -10.45 -18.61 4.25
C ILE A 142 -10.01 -19.54 5.38
N LYS A 143 -8.70 -19.63 5.57
CA LYS A 143 -8.03 -20.56 6.48
C LYS A 143 -7.86 -19.95 7.87
N ASP A 144 -7.30 -20.75 8.78
CA ASP A 144 -6.96 -20.34 10.14
C ASP A 144 -6.28 -18.96 10.17
N ASP A 145 -6.70 -18.12 11.12
CA ASP A 145 -6.27 -16.72 11.29
C ASP A 145 -6.52 -15.75 10.11
N GLN A 146 -7.25 -16.14 9.07
CA GLN A 146 -7.57 -15.25 7.94
C GLN A 146 -8.89 -14.52 8.14
N TYR A 147 -8.96 -13.28 7.64
CA TYR A 147 -10.14 -12.43 7.68
C TYR A 147 -10.60 -12.04 6.27
N VAL A 148 -11.90 -12.03 6.04
CA VAL A 148 -12.50 -11.58 4.77
C VAL A 148 -13.60 -10.55 5.02
N SER A 149 -13.63 -9.47 4.24
CA SER A 149 -14.69 -8.46 4.33
C SER A 149 -15.22 -8.07 2.97
N HIS A 150 -16.55 -8.08 2.82
CA HIS A 150 -17.23 -7.54 1.65
C HIS A 150 -18.21 -6.44 2.09
N VAL A 151 -17.99 -5.23 1.58
CA VAL A 151 -18.80 -4.07 1.91
C VAL A 151 -19.39 -3.50 0.62
N ALA A 152 -20.67 -3.12 0.67
CA ALA A 152 -21.34 -2.37 -0.39
C ALA A 152 -22.28 -1.33 0.23
N ASN A 153 -22.61 -0.28 -0.53
CA ASN A 153 -23.63 0.67 -0.13
C ASN A 153 -25.00 -0.01 -0.15
N ASN A 154 -25.41 -0.59 -1.28
CA ASN A 154 -26.75 -1.15 -1.46
C ASN A 154 -26.76 -2.66 -1.29
N ASN A 155 -25.97 -3.41 -2.09
CA ASN A 155 -26.07 -4.87 -2.12
C ASN A 155 -24.70 -5.57 -2.17
N VAL A 156 -24.50 -6.57 -1.30
CA VAL A 156 -23.48 -7.61 -1.49
C VAL A 156 -24.16 -8.79 -2.16
N GLY A 157 -23.71 -9.11 -3.37
CA GLY A 157 -24.25 -10.18 -4.20
C GLY A 157 -23.27 -11.34 -4.38
N TYR A 158 -23.80 -12.41 -4.94
CA TYR A 158 -23.04 -13.59 -5.36
C TYR A 158 -23.31 -13.81 -6.85
N TYR A 159 -22.26 -14.03 -7.64
CA TYR A 159 -22.38 -14.24 -9.08
C TYR A 159 -21.51 -15.41 -9.54
N SER A 160 -22.01 -16.64 -9.39
CA SER A 160 -21.51 -17.85 -10.04
C SER A 160 -22.56 -18.97 -9.94
N THR A 161 -22.39 -20.05 -10.71
CA THR A 161 -23.18 -21.29 -10.62
C THR A 161 -22.60 -22.28 -9.60
N THR A 162 -21.32 -22.12 -9.26
CA THR A 162 -20.61 -22.87 -8.21
C THR A 162 -20.00 -21.89 -7.22
N ASN A 163 -20.17 -22.13 -5.92
CA ASN A 163 -19.51 -21.32 -4.91
C ASN A 163 -18.99 -22.18 -3.78
N LYS A 164 -17.68 -22.09 -3.55
CA LYS A 164 -17.01 -22.67 -2.40
C LYS A 164 -16.44 -21.57 -1.52
N PHE A 165 -17.31 -20.72 -0.97
CA PHE A 165 -16.92 -19.79 0.07
C PHE A 165 -16.85 -20.55 1.41
N ARG A 166 -15.65 -20.92 1.83
CA ARG A 166 -15.39 -21.78 2.99
C ARG A 166 -14.54 -21.05 4.02
N LEU A 167 -15.08 -20.84 5.21
CA LEU A 167 -14.30 -20.45 6.38
C LEU A 167 -13.94 -21.71 7.17
N TYR A 168 -12.64 -21.97 7.34
CA TYR A 168 -12.14 -23.06 8.18
C TYR A 168 -12.02 -22.62 9.64
N SER A 169 -11.80 -23.55 10.58
CA SER A 169 -11.61 -23.23 11.99
C SER A 169 -10.54 -22.13 12.16
N GLY A 170 -10.82 -21.13 12.99
CA GLY A 170 -9.99 -19.95 13.24
C GLY A 170 -10.13 -18.81 12.21
N ALA A 171 -10.80 -19.04 11.08
CA ALA A 171 -11.11 -17.98 10.12
C ALA A 171 -12.23 -17.06 10.61
N SER A 172 -12.17 -15.79 10.21
CA SER A 172 -13.20 -14.78 10.51
C SER A 172 -13.68 -14.06 9.25
N GLY A 173 -14.91 -13.50 9.24
CA GLY A 173 -15.34 -12.65 8.14
C GLY A 173 -16.60 -11.84 8.38
N GLU A 174 -16.76 -10.76 7.60
CA GLU A 174 -17.91 -9.86 7.70
C GLU A 174 -18.41 -9.36 6.35
N PHE A 175 -19.71 -9.54 6.08
CA PHE A 175 -20.39 -8.95 4.93
C PHE A 175 -21.39 -7.88 5.39
N ARG A 176 -21.38 -6.72 4.72
CA ARG A 176 -22.22 -5.56 5.08
C ARG A 176 -22.77 -4.85 3.85
N ALA A 177 -24.08 -4.57 3.86
CA ALA A 177 -24.75 -3.72 2.87
C ALA A 177 -25.99 -3.05 3.46
N SER A 178 -26.52 -1.97 2.87
CA SER A 178 -27.74 -1.33 3.38
C SER A 178 -29.02 -2.12 3.07
N ASN A 179 -29.11 -2.72 1.88
CA ASN A 179 -30.37 -3.30 1.39
C ASN A 179 -30.34 -4.83 1.41
N LYS A 180 -29.23 -5.46 0.98
CA LYS A 180 -29.17 -6.91 0.83
C LYS A 180 -27.76 -7.47 0.93
N VAL A 181 -27.61 -8.56 1.67
CA VAL A 181 -26.42 -9.43 1.64
C VAL A 181 -26.85 -10.83 1.20
N THR A 182 -26.35 -11.27 0.05
CA THR A 182 -26.63 -12.61 -0.49
C THR A 182 -25.46 -13.55 -0.25
N LEU A 183 -25.68 -14.59 0.56
CA LEU A 183 -24.78 -15.73 0.66
C LEU A 183 -25.16 -16.75 -0.42
N GLY A 184 -24.22 -17.05 -1.32
CA GLY A 184 -24.42 -17.94 -2.44
C GLY A 184 -24.44 -19.40 -2.02
N ARG A 185 -24.96 -20.26 -2.89
CA ARG A 185 -24.99 -21.71 -2.67
C ARG A 185 -23.57 -22.25 -2.49
N GLY A 186 -23.34 -22.97 -1.40
CA GLY A 186 -22.04 -23.53 -1.03
C GLY A 186 -21.16 -22.62 -0.16
N PHE A 187 -21.70 -21.50 0.31
CA PHE A 187 -21.18 -20.80 1.49
C PHE A 187 -21.18 -21.73 2.70
N TRP A 188 -20.04 -21.86 3.39
CA TRP A 188 -19.88 -22.72 4.55
C TRP A 188 -18.89 -22.14 5.56
N ALA A 189 -19.39 -21.75 6.73
CA ALA A 189 -18.58 -21.45 7.91
C ALA A 189 -18.44 -22.73 8.76
N ARG A 190 -17.24 -23.30 8.87
CA ARG A 190 -16.98 -24.52 9.64
C ARG A 190 -16.95 -24.24 11.14
N SER A 191 -17.13 -25.30 11.94
CA SER A 191 -16.93 -25.22 13.39
C SER A 191 -15.57 -24.60 13.72
N GLY A 192 -15.56 -23.61 14.60
CA GLY A 192 -14.38 -22.84 14.99
C GLY A 192 -14.13 -21.57 14.16
N SER A 193 -14.91 -21.29 13.12
CA SER A 193 -14.87 -20.01 12.41
C SER A 193 -15.88 -19.00 12.97
N SER A 194 -15.69 -17.70 12.67
CA SER A 194 -16.64 -16.63 12.98
C SER A 194 -17.09 -15.92 11.70
N PHE A 195 -18.39 -15.74 11.49
CA PHE A 195 -18.88 -14.99 10.34
C PHE A 195 -20.09 -14.13 10.70
N LYS A 196 -20.08 -12.88 10.23
CA LYS A 196 -21.17 -11.92 10.45
C LYS A 196 -21.68 -11.37 9.12
N ALA A 197 -22.98 -11.49 8.87
CA ALA A 197 -23.66 -10.79 7.79
C ALA A 197 -24.73 -9.87 8.40
N HIS A 198 -24.74 -8.60 8.01
CA HIS A 198 -25.71 -7.66 8.57
C HIS A 198 -26.06 -6.53 7.61
N LEU A 199 -27.27 -6.00 7.79
CA LEU A 199 -27.74 -4.83 7.06
C LEU A 199 -27.37 -3.57 7.83
N HIS A 200 -26.59 -2.70 7.21
CA HIS A 200 -26.19 -1.42 7.78
C HIS A 200 -25.78 -0.47 6.66
N SER A 201 -26.25 0.77 6.73
CA SER A 201 -25.90 1.81 5.76
C SER A 201 -24.41 2.11 5.81
N CYS A 202 -23.79 2.27 4.65
CA CYS A 202 -22.46 2.84 4.60
C CYS A 202 -22.58 4.36 4.75
N THR A 203 -22.18 4.91 5.89
CA THR A 203 -21.95 6.35 5.97
C THR A 203 -20.72 6.64 5.14
N ALA A 204 -20.89 7.26 3.97
CA ALA A 204 -19.76 7.77 3.22
C ALA A 204 -19.02 8.76 4.12
N LEU A 205 -17.75 8.46 4.43
CA LEU A 205 -16.84 9.44 5.00
C LEU A 205 -16.54 10.45 3.88
N ARG A 206 -17.43 11.43 3.71
CA ARG A 206 -17.15 12.60 2.89
C ARG A 206 -16.34 13.55 3.76
N PRO A 207 -15.08 13.85 3.44
CA PRO A 207 -14.55 15.12 3.90
C PRO A 207 -15.47 16.19 3.33
N THR A 208 -15.78 17.20 4.13
CA THR A 208 -16.29 18.44 3.60
C THR A 208 -15.21 19.01 2.70
N VAL A 209 -15.22 18.66 1.42
CA VAL A 209 -14.46 19.39 0.41
C VAL A 209 -15.01 20.81 0.49
N LYS A 210 -14.19 21.77 0.93
CA LYS A 210 -14.49 23.17 0.66
C LYS A 210 -14.61 23.26 -0.87
N SER A 211 -15.81 23.52 -1.37
CA SER A 211 -16.05 23.70 -2.81
C SER A 211 -15.10 24.79 -3.32
N GLU A 212 -14.05 24.38 -4.01
CA GLU A 212 -13.50 25.18 -5.08
C GLU A 212 -14.17 24.74 -6.37
N THR A 213 -14.73 25.70 -7.08
CA THR A 213 -15.33 25.51 -8.41
C THR A 213 -14.26 24.98 -9.36
N ILE A 214 -14.40 23.72 -9.79
CA ILE A 214 -13.60 23.13 -10.86
C ILE A 214 -14.33 23.40 -12.18
N GLU A 215 -13.70 24.15 -13.09
CA GLU A 215 -14.16 24.26 -14.47
C GLU A 215 -14.06 22.90 -15.17
N ASN A 216 -15.11 22.56 -15.92
CA ASN A 216 -15.26 21.28 -16.59
C ASN A 216 -14.17 21.06 -17.66
N ASN A 217 -13.13 20.30 -17.33
CA ASN A 217 -12.29 19.65 -18.33
C ASN A 217 -12.58 18.15 -18.39
N THR A 218 -12.79 17.67 -19.61
CA THR A 218 -13.17 16.30 -19.93
C THR A 218 -11.92 15.45 -19.95
N TYR A 219 -11.72 14.59 -18.94
CA TYR A 219 -10.54 13.72 -18.87
C TYR A 219 -10.74 12.46 -19.72
N THR A 220 -10.06 12.40 -20.86
CA THR A 220 -9.85 11.16 -21.61
C THR A 220 -8.80 10.30 -20.93
N LYS A 221 -9.11 9.01 -20.77
CA LYS A 221 -8.30 7.97 -20.14
C LYS A 221 -6.97 7.72 -20.89
N THR A 222 -6.01 8.61 -20.65
CA THR A 222 -4.57 8.48 -20.96
C THR A 222 -3.83 9.44 -20.01
N ASP A 223 -3.92 9.19 -18.72
CA ASP A 223 -3.03 9.85 -17.76
C ASP A 223 -1.92 8.86 -17.41
N HIS A 224 -0.77 9.10 -18.03
CA HIS A 224 0.46 8.92 -17.29
C HIS A 224 0.30 9.74 -16.01
N LEU A 225 0.36 9.11 -14.84
CA LEU A 225 0.68 9.81 -13.60
C LEU A 225 2.09 10.39 -13.79
N LEU A 226 2.17 11.54 -14.45
CA LEU A 226 3.38 12.33 -14.52
C LEU A 226 3.64 12.79 -13.09
N ASP A 227 4.80 12.41 -12.56
CA ASP A 227 5.45 13.13 -11.46
C ASP A 227 5.49 14.61 -11.88
N GLN A 228 4.47 15.40 -11.50
CA GLN A 228 4.43 16.83 -11.87
C GLN A 228 5.56 17.63 -11.22
N PHE A 229 6.23 17.02 -10.23
CA PHE A 229 7.51 17.46 -9.70
C PHE A 229 8.62 16.48 -10.08
N ALA A 230 9.43 16.84 -11.08
CA ALA A 230 10.71 16.18 -11.26
C ALA A 230 11.69 16.77 -10.23
N VAL A 231 11.99 15.99 -9.18
CA VAL A 231 12.87 16.40 -8.09
C VAL A 231 14.22 15.70 -8.18
N THR A 232 15.29 16.48 -8.15
CA THR A 232 16.66 15.98 -8.02
C THR A 232 17.35 16.62 -6.81
N ILE A 233 18.30 15.91 -6.21
CA ILE A 233 19.07 16.37 -5.06
C ILE A 233 20.53 16.13 -5.39
N HIS A 234 21.31 17.20 -5.58
CA HIS A 234 22.71 17.09 -5.96
C HIS A 234 23.57 18.16 -5.26
N PRO A 235 24.73 17.77 -4.69
CA PRO A 235 25.25 16.40 -4.57
C PRO A 235 24.46 15.53 -3.57
N ASN A 236 24.44 14.22 -3.80
CA ASN A 236 23.88 13.21 -2.90
C ASN A 236 24.61 11.88 -3.11
N PRO A 237 25.42 11.39 -2.15
CA PRO A 237 25.61 11.89 -0.78
C PRO A 237 26.21 13.31 -0.70
N THR A 238 26.00 13.99 0.43
CA THR A 238 26.58 15.31 0.73
C THR A 238 27.22 15.34 2.12
N SER A 239 28.28 16.14 2.29
CA SER A 239 28.98 16.35 3.57
C SER A 239 28.71 17.72 4.20
N SER A 240 28.29 18.72 3.41
CA SER A 240 28.09 20.10 3.88
C SER A 240 26.79 20.72 3.39
N SER A 241 26.55 20.71 2.08
CA SER A 241 25.34 21.28 1.47
C SER A 241 24.90 20.56 0.20
N THR A 242 23.62 20.66 -0.13
CA THR A 242 23.03 20.09 -1.35
C THR A 242 21.96 21.01 -1.93
N VAL A 243 21.69 20.85 -3.23
CA VAL A 243 20.62 21.59 -3.91
C VAL A 243 19.48 20.65 -4.23
N ILE A 244 18.29 21.02 -3.79
CA ILE A 244 17.02 20.39 -4.15
C ILE A 244 16.46 21.15 -5.36
N SER A 245 16.55 20.54 -6.54
CA SER A 245 15.99 21.09 -7.78
C SER A 245 14.59 20.52 -7.99
N LEU A 246 13.61 21.41 -8.04
CA LEU A 246 12.19 21.12 -8.22
C LEU A 246 11.75 21.67 -9.57
N ILE A 247 11.48 20.79 -10.53
CA ILE A 247 10.93 21.17 -11.83
C ILE A 247 9.42 20.95 -11.78
N SER A 248 8.66 22.03 -12.00
CA SER A 248 7.20 22.03 -12.07
C SER A 248 6.74 22.48 -13.45
N GLU A 249 5.80 21.77 -14.07
CA GLU A 249 5.25 22.19 -15.37
C GLU A 249 4.32 23.41 -15.23
N GLU A 250 3.63 23.52 -14.09
CA GLU A 250 2.65 24.56 -13.80
C GLU A 250 2.96 25.29 -12.48
N GLU A 251 2.38 26.48 -12.30
CA GLU A 251 2.44 27.19 -11.02
C GLU A 251 1.70 26.39 -9.95
N THR A 252 2.32 26.24 -8.78
CA THR A 252 1.76 25.44 -7.68
C THR A 252 1.67 26.25 -6.40
N THR A 253 0.63 26.04 -5.59
CA THR A 253 0.40 26.76 -4.33
C THR A 253 0.72 25.93 -3.09
N SER A 254 1.03 26.62 -1.99
CA SER A 254 1.31 26.05 -0.67
C SER A 254 2.37 24.95 -0.69
N VAL A 255 3.55 25.24 -1.27
CA VAL A 255 4.66 24.30 -1.39
C VAL A 255 5.51 24.31 -0.13
N THR A 256 5.72 23.13 0.44
CA THR A 256 6.59 22.87 1.58
C THR A 256 7.68 21.87 1.20
N ILE A 257 8.87 22.06 1.75
CA ILE A 257 9.96 21.08 1.66
C ILE A 257 10.42 20.81 3.09
N ASP A 258 10.23 19.58 3.54
CA ASP A 258 10.49 19.12 4.90
C ASP A 258 11.52 17.98 4.91
N ILE A 259 12.31 17.89 5.99
CA ILE A 259 13.28 16.82 6.24
C ILE A 259 12.72 15.89 7.32
N TYR A 260 12.83 14.58 7.08
CA TYR A 260 12.51 13.54 8.04
C TYR A 260 13.70 12.60 8.22
N ASP A 261 13.87 12.08 9.43
CA ASP A 261 14.85 11.02 9.70
C ASP A 261 14.36 9.64 9.18
N LEU A 262 15.20 8.62 9.28
CA LEU A 262 14.87 7.26 8.82
C LEU A 262 13.69 6.61 9.58
N ARG A 263 13.29 7.16 10.73
CA ARG A 263 12.13 6.70 11.51
C ARG A 263 10.85 7.46 11.12
N GLY A 264 10.94 8.43 10.21
CA GLY A 264 9.83 9.30 9.81
C GLY A 264 9.55 10.42 10.80
N VAL A 265 10.49 10.74 11.70
CA VAL A 265 10.37 11.88 12.62
C VAL A 265 10.74 13.15 11.86
N PHE A 266 9.90 14.18 11.98
CA PHE A 266 10.19 15.51 11.41
C PHE A 266 11.45 16.09 12.05
N VAL A 267 12.38 16.51 11.20
CA VAL A 267 13.66 17.13 11.60
C VAL A 267 13.56 18.64 11.46
N SER A 268 13.25 19.12 10.26
CA SER A 268 13.17 20.56 9.97
C SER A 268 12.36 20.84 8.71
N ARG A 269 11.95 22.10 8.54
CA ARG A 269 11.35 22.64 7.32
C ARG A 269 12.36 23.53 6.62
N ILE A 270 12.60 23.26 5.33
CA ILE A 270 13.49 24.02 4.46
C ILE A 270 12.73 25.14 3.76
N VAL A 271 11.52 24.84 3.27
CA VAL A 271 10.72 25.75 2.45
C VAL A 271 9.27 25.75 2.94
N ASP A 272 8.69 26.94 3.02
CA ASP A 272 7.26 27.17 3.22
C ASP A 272 6.83 28.37 2.36
N ILE A 273 6.34 28.10 1.15
CA ILE A 273 5.99 29.16 0.19
C ILE A 273 4.56 29.01 -0.29
N ASN A 274 3.85 30.14 -0.37
CA ASN A 274 2.46 30.15 -0.82
C ASN A 274 2.32 29.88 -2.32
N LYS A 275 3.38 30.15 -3.10
CA LYS A 275 3.39 30.02 -4.55
C LYS A 275 4.78 29.62 -5.04
N LEU A 276 4.84 28.61 -5.89
CA LEU A 276 5.99 28.16 -6.65
C LEU A 276 5.73 28.43 -8.13
N SER A 277 6.61 29.16 -8.78
CA SER A 277 6.52 29.42 -10.22
C SER A 277 6.76 28.15 -11.03
N ALA A 278 6.12 28.05 -12.19
CA ALA A 278 6.44 27.02 -13.17
C ALA A 278 7.92 27.09 -13.60
N GLY A 279 8.48 25.95 -14.00
CA GLY A 279 9.89 25.77 -14.34
C GLY A 279 10.73 25.20 -13.20
N THR A 280 12.03 25.41 -13.29
CA THR A 280 13.01 24.88 -12.33
C THR A 280 13.22 25.86 -11.17
N ASN A 281 12.96 25.39 -9.95
CA ASN A 281 13.23 26.11 -8.72
C ASN A 281 14.28 25.36 -7.90
N ASN A 282 15.28 26.05 -7.38
CA ASN A 282 16.38 25.46 -6.63
C ASN A 282 16.35 25.92 -5.19
N PHE A 283 16.50 24.99 -4.26
CA PHE A 283 16.54 25.25 -2.83
C PHE A 283 17.82 24.67 -2.24
N GLU A 284 18.61 25.51 -1.59
CA GLU A 284 19.83 25.10 -0.93
C GLU A 284 19.53 24.53 0.46
N LEU A 285 20.19 23.44 0.79
CA LEU A 285 20.10 22.77 2.08
C LEU A 285 21.50 22.58 2.67
N GLU A 286 21.75 23.25 3.78
CA GLU A 286 22.90 22.99 4.64
C GLU A 286 22.63 21.79 5.56
N VAL A 287 23.56 20.84 5.61
CA VAL A 287 23.44 19.60 6.40
C VAL A 287 24.41 19.56 7.58
N ASN A 288 25.04 20.69 7.92
CA ASN A 288 26.04 20.78 8.99
C ASN A 288 25.48 20.35 10.35
N ASP A 289 24.19 20.60 10.61
CA ASP A 289 23.51 20.22 11.85
C ASP A 289 22.86 18.83 11.81
N LEU A 290 22.94 18.13 10.67
CA LEU A 290 22.44 16.77 10.52
C LEU A 290 23.56 15.76 10.81
N PRO A 291 23.35 14.77 11.71
CA PRO A 291 24.24 13.63 11.85
C PRO A 291 24.39 12.84 10.56
N ASP A 292 25.50 12.12 10.40
CA ASP A 292 25.67 11.17 9.29
C ASP A 292 24.54 10.14 9.29
N GLY A 293 23.98 9.88 8.12
CA GLY A 293 22.85 8.98 7.99
C GLY A 293 21.97 9.25 6.78
N ILE A 294 20.85 8.55 6.74
CA ILE A 294 19.86 8.63 5.68
C ILE A 294 18.66 9.45 6.17
N TYR A 295 18.24 10.39 5.33
CA TYR A 295 17.10 11.27 5.54
C TYR A 295 16.16 11.20 4.35
N TYR A 296 14.93 11.68 4.54
CA TYR A 296 13.93 11.83 3.49
C TYR A 296 13.51 13.28 3.37
N ILE A 297 13.69 13.84 2.17
CA ILE A 297 13.17 15.13 1.78
C ILE A 297 11.78 14.93 1.22
N LYS A 298 10.77 15.50 1.88
CA LYS A 298 9.38 15.49 1.45
C LYS A 298 9.02 16.86 0.88
N ILE A 299 8.63 16.88 -0.39
CA ILE A 299 8.08 18.03 -1.08
C ILE A 299 6.57 17.84 -1.11
N ALA A 300 5.79 18.81 -0.64
CA ALA A 300 4.34 18.73 -0.65
C ALA A 300 3.73 20.06 -1.07
N SER A 301 2.68 19.99 -1.90
CA SER A 301 1.82 21.10 -2.27
C SER A 301 0.35 20.74 -2.02
N GLN A 302 -0.59 21.60 -2.41
CA GLN A 302 -2.02 21.27 -2.35
C GLN A 302 -2.40 20.06 -3.21
N ARG A 303 -1.69 19.80 -4.31
CA ARG A 303 -2.05 18.77 -5.30
C ARG A 303 -1.02 17.67 -5.48
N TYR A 304 0.22 17.90 -5.07
CA TYR A 304 1.34 17.00 -5.37
C TYR A 304 2.18 16.74 -4.14
N ALA A 305 2.73 15.53 -4.04
CA ALA A 305 3.73 15.21 -3.04
C ALA A 305 4.81 14.31 -3.67
N SER A 306 6.07 14.60 -3.36
CA SER A 306 7.22 13.79 -3.78
C SER A 306 8.15 13.58 -2.59
N THR A 307 8.83 12.43 -2.54
CA THR A 307 9.82 12.14 -1.51
C THR A 307 11.12 11.69 -2.16
N LYS A 308 12.25 12.23 -1.70
CA LYS A 308 13.58 11.87 -2.18
C LYS A 308 14.51 11.55 -1.02
N LYS A 309 15.33 10.51 -1.19
CA LYS A 309 16.33 10.09 -0.21
C LYS A 309 17.51 11.06 -0.24
N LEU A 310 17.98 11.50 0.93
CA LEU A 310 19.20 12.27 1.14
C LEU A 310 20.17 11.43 1.99
N ILE A 311 21.43 11.37 1.60
CA ILE A 311 22.49 10.71 2.36
C ILE A 311 23.46 11.80 2.83
N VAL A 312 23.61 11.94 4.14
CA VAL A 312 24.60 12.82 4.78
C VAL A 312 25.79 11.97 5.21
N SER A 313 26.99 12.35 4.75
CA SER A 313 28.25 11.67 5.06
C SER A 313 29.37 12.70 5.11
N LYS A 314 29.77 13.10 6.32
CA LYS A 314 30.85 14.06 6.60
C LYS A 314 32.26 13.46 6.53
#